data_AF-A0A350YWI8-F1
#
_entry.id   AF-A0A350YWI8-F1
#
_cell.length_a   1.000
_cell.length_b   1.000
_cell.length_c   1.000
_cell.angle_alpha   90.00
_cell.angle_beta   90.00
_cell.angle_gamma   90.00
#
_symmetry.space_group_name_H-M   'P 1'
#
loop_
_entity.id
_entity.type
_entity.pdbx_description
1 polymer ?
#
loop_
_entity_poly.entity_id
_entity_poly.type
_entity_poly.pdbx_seq_one_letter_code
_entity_poly.pdbx_strand_id
1 'polypeptide(L)' 'IKERLTNPEYSHLSVLGIAFDAGFNSKSAFNRVFKNVEGETPTQFKKSQSESL' A
#
# COMPACT_ATOMS: atom_id res chain seq x y z
N ILE A 1 -5.29 -5.66 -0.10
CA ILE A 1 -4.16 -4.69 -0.13
C ILE A 1 -4.57 -3.34 0.45
N LYS A 2 -5.61 -2.68 -0.07
CA LYS A 2 -6.13 -1.40 0.48
C LYS A 2 -6.46 -1.45 1.97
N GLU A 3 -7.20 -2.47 2.39
CA GLU A 3 -7.53 -2.70 3.80
C GLU A 3 -6.26 -2.81 4.66
N ARG A 4 -5.28 -3.61 4.23
CA ARG A 4 -3.99 -3.75 4.93
C ARG A 4 -3.16 -2.46 4.97
N LEU A 5 -3.36 -1.53 4.03
CA LEU A 5 -2.67 -0.24 4.03
C LEU A 5 -3.29 0.78 5.00
N THR A 6 -4.55 0.57 5.41
CA THR A 6 -5.36 1.56 6.14
C THR A 6 -5.85 1.07 7.50
N ASN A 7 -5.95 -0.24 7.70
CA ASN A 7 -6.33 -0.83 8.98
C ASN A 7 -5.15 -0.73 9.98
N PRO A 8 -5.37 -0.13 11.17
CA PRO A 8 -4.35 -0.02 12.22
C PRO A 8 -3.71 -1.33 12.65
N GLU A 9 -4.42 -2.47 12.54
CA GLU A 9 -3.88 -3.80 12.84
C GLU A 9 -2.66 -4.14 11.98
N TYR A 10 -2.59 -3.60 10.77
CA TYR A 10 -1.48 -3.79 9.83
C TYR A 10 -0.50 -2.62 9.82
N SER A 11 -0.63 -1.65 10.73
CA SER A 11 0.24 -0.47 10.80
C SER A 11 1.72 -0.80 10.99
N HIS A 12 2.01 -1.95 11.64
CA HIS A 12 3.34 -2.50 11.83
C HIS A 12 3.99 -3.00 10.54
N LEU A 13 3.20 -3.26 9.49
CA LEU A 13 3.71 -3.66 8.19
C LEU A 13 4.08 -2.44 7.35
N SER A 14 5.28 -2.50 6.77
CA SER A 14 5.67 -1.53 5.75
C SER A 14 4.88 -1.78 4.46
N VAL A 15 4.75 -0.74 3.62
CA VAL A 15 4.21 -0.87 2.26
C VAL A 15 4.95 -1.96 1.46
N LEU A 16 6.25 -2.11 1.72
CA LEU A 16 7.08 -3.15 1.10
C LEU A 16 6.75 -4.55 1.62
N GLY A 17 6.49 -4.71 2.92
CA GLY A 17 6.03 -5.98 3.50
C GLY A 17 4.70 -6.42 2.90
N ILE A 18 3.74 -5.49 2.81
CA ILE A 18 2.45 -5.75 2.16
C ILE A 18 2.63 -6.12 0.67
N ALA A 19 3.60 -5.52 -0.02
CA ALA A 19 3.92 -5.86 -1.40
C ALA A 19 4.42 -7.31 -1.53
N PHE A 20 5.36 -7.73 -0.67
CA PHE A 20 5.88 -9.09 -0.69
C PHE A 20 4.82 -10.13 -0.31
N ASP A 21 4.01 -9.87 0.71
CA ASP A 21 2.89 -10.73 1.10
C ASP A 21 1.81 -10.85 0.00
N ALA A 22 1.71 -9.83 -0.87
CA ALA A 22 0.83 -9.83 -2.03
C ALA A 22 1.45 -10.50 -3.27
N GLY A 23 2.65 -11.08 -3.16
CA GLY A 23 3.32 -11.83 -4.23
C GLY A 23 4.16 -10.98 -5.19
N PHE A 24 4.43 -9.72 -4.87
CA PHE A 24 5.29 -8.89 -5.71
C PHE A 24 6.76 -9.10 -5.39
N ASN A 25 7.57 -9.40 -6.40
CA ASN A 25 9.02 -9.57 -6.25
C ASN A 25 9.79 -8.24 -6.15
N SER A 26 9.13 -7.09 -6.29
CA SER A 26 9.77 -5.78 -6.13
C SER A 26 8.79 -4.67 -5.79
N LYS A 27 9.29 -3.64 -5.08
CA LYS A 27 8.57 -2.40 -4.78
C LYS A 27 8.07 -1.69 -6.03
N SER A 28 8.89 -1.63 -7.08
CA SER A 28 8.56 -0.91 -8.32
C SER A 28 7.41 -1.57 -9.08
N ALA A 29 7.38 -2.90 -9.14
CA ALA A 29 6.27 -3.65 -9.75
C ALA A 29 4.97 -3.40 -8.99
N PHE A 30 5.03 -3.49 -7.65
CA PHE A 30 3.89 -3.21 -6.79
C PHE A 30 3.37 -1.78 -6.96
N ASN A 31 4.25 -0.77 -6.87
CA ASN A 31 3.87 0.63 -7.01
C ASN A 31 3.21 0.92 -8.36
N ARG A 32 3.71 0.33 -9.45
CA ARG A 32 3.14 0.51 -10.79
C ARG A 32 1.74 -0.12 -10.89
N VAL A 33 1.59 -1.36 -10.46
CA VAL A 33 0.30 -2.06 -10.51
C VAL A 33 -0.72 -1.36 -9.62
N PHE A 34 -0.35 -1.03 -8.38
CA PHE A 34 -1.24 -0.34 -7.46
C PHE A 34 -1.67 1.02 -8.00
N LYS A 35 -0.75 1.84 -8.52
CA LYS A 35 -1.07 3.14 -9.13
C LYS A 35 -1.96 3.00 -10.36
N ASN A 36 -1.74 1.99 -11.19
CA ASN A 36 -2.60 1.77 -12.36
C ASN A 36 -4.04 1.39 -11.98
N VAL A 37 -4.23 0.73 -10.84
CA VAL A 37 -5.54 0.30 -10.35
C VAL A 37 -6.23 1.40 -9.54
N GLU A 38 -5.50 2.08 -8.65
CA GLU A 38 -6.06 3.03 -7.67
C GLU A 38 -5.82 4.51 -8.03
N GLY A 39 -5.05 4.80 -9.08
CA GLY A 39 -4.72 6.16 -9.53
C GLY A 39 -3.56 6.83 -8.78
N GLU A 40 -3.22 6.36 -7.58
CA GLU A 40 -2.13 6.90 -6.75
C GLU A 40 -1.19 5.80 -6.23
N THR A 41 0.00 6.17 -5.76
CA THR A 41 0.93 5.18 -5.19
C THR A 41 0.45 4.66 -3.84
N PRO A 42 0.84 3.44 -3.42
CA PRO A 42 0.44 2.89 -2.13
C PRO A 42 0.79 3.78 -0.93
N THR A 43 1.90 4.52 -1.02
CA THR A 43 2.34 5.47 0.01
C THR A 43 1.45 6.71 0.05
N GLN A 44 1.04 7.23 -1.10
CA GLN A 44 0.07 8.33 -1.18
C GLN A 44 -1.28 7.90 -0.63
N PHE A 45 -1.78 6.74 -1.04
CA PHE A 45 -3.03 6.17 -0.54
C PHE A 45 -3.01 6.02 1.00
N LYS A 46 -1.94 5.46 1.55
CA LYS A 46 -1.77 5.33 3.02
C LYS A 46 -1.76 6.68 3.73
N LYS A 47 -1.09 7.69 3.15
CA LYS A 47 -1.00 9.04 3.74
C LYS A 47 -2.36 9.76 3.72
N SER A 48 -3.07 9.72 2.59
CA SER A 48 -4.39 10.33 2.43
C SER A 48 -5.40 9.81 3.44
N GLN A 49 -5.31 8.52 3.79
CA GLN A 49 -6.20 7.88 4.76
C GLN A 49 -5.80 8.18 6.22
N SER A 50 -4.52 8.43 6.49
CA SER A 50 -4.08 8.91 7.81
C SER A 50 -4.39 10.39 8.07
N GLU A 51 -4.54 11.21 7.02
CA GLU A 51 -4.86 12.65 7.13
C GLU A 51 -6.38 12.95 7.16
N SER A 52 -7.24 11.93 6.99
CA SER A 52 -8.72 12.06 7.10
C SER A 52 -9.29 11.61 8.46
N LEU A 53 -8.44 11.34 9.44
CA LEU A 53 -8.78 11.05 10.84
C LEU A 53 -8.32 12.20 11.74
#